data_AF-A0A7X4Z925-F1
#
_entry.id   AF-A0A7X4Z925-F1
#
_cell.length_a   1.000
_cell.length_b   1.000
_cell.length_c   1.000
_cell.angle_alpha   90.00
_cell.angle_beta   90.00
_cell.angle_gamma   90.00
#
_symmetry.space_group_name_H-M   'P 1'
#
loop_
_entity.id
_entity.type
_entity.pdbx_description
1 polymer ?
#
loop_
_entity_poly.entity_id
_entity_poly.type
_entity_poly.pdbx_seq_one_letter_code
_entity_poly.pdbx_strand_id
1 'polypeptide(L)'
;MKQTEVFAMLSKPDICHYFDEMSQVHMYTKHYLLISEEISEDGITFLQPLKEHRDAYDHLMRVFALSMKDREGAEAEKYALDNVKKAFGHEYRAFFDTADWFTYICRKYIREELSFRAKKKKYEQTYADFEEVKTFLNEVPFLYLSIGKKKMSVIMNRF
;
A
#
# COMPACT_ATOMS: atom_id res chain seq x y z
N MET A 1 21.72 -4.05 -25.51
CA MET A 1 21.26 -5.00 -24.46
C MET A 1 20.04 -5.84 -24.90
N LYS A 2 20.00 -7.14 -24.58
CA LYS A 2 18.88 -8.07 -24.84
C LYS A 2 17.98 -8.25 -23.60
N GLN A 3 16.74 -8.72 -23.78
CA GLN A 3 15.83 -8.99 -22.65
C GLN A 3 16.37 -10.02 -21.64
N THR A 4 17.13 -11.01 -22.11
CA THR A 4 17.81 -11.99 -21.24
C THR A 4 18.80 -11.32 -20.28
N GLU A 5 19.46 -10.24 -20.71
CA GLU A 5 20.38 -9.47 -19.87
C GLU A 5 19.60 -8.63 -18.85
N VAL A 6 18.44 -8.08 -19.22
CA VAL A 6 17.52 -7.41 -18.29
C VAL A 6 17.08 -8.38 -17.18
N PHE A 7 16.63 -9.58 -17.52
CA PHE A 7 16.26 -10.59 -16.53
C PHE A 7 17.43 -10.99 -15.62
N ALA A 8 18.64 -11.12 -16.17
CA ALA A 8 19.83 -11.40 -15.38
C ALA A 8 20.13 -10.26 -14.37
N MET A 9 19.95 -9.00 -14.76
CA MET A 9 20.07 -7.86 -13.84
C MET A 9 18.99 -7.89 -12.74
N LEU A 10 17.73 -8.14 -13.11
CA LEU A 10 16.62 -8.19 -12.15
C LEU A 10 16.74 -9.34 -11.15
N SER A 11 17.48 -10.40 -11.50
CA SER A 11 17.71 -11.57 -10.65
C SER A 11 18.80 -11.36 -9.60
N LYS A 12 19.50 -10.21 -9.62
CA LYS A 12 20.52 -9.92 -8.61
C LYS A 12 19.88 -9.72 -7.23
N PRO A 13 20.47 -10.22 -6.13
CA PRO A 13 19.87 -10.16 -4.79
C PRO A 13 19.45 -8.76 -4.31
N ASP A 14 20.22 -7.74 -4.68
CA ASP A 14 19.99 -6.33 -4.35
C ASP A 14 18.80 -5.70 -5.10
N ILE A 15 18.31 -6.37 -6.15
CA ILE A 15 17.11 -5.98 -6.90
C ILE A 15 15.96 -6.96 -6.64
N CYS A 16 16.22 -8.27 -6.65
CA CYS A 16 15.16 -9.29 -6.68
C CYS A 16 14.25 -9.26 -5.45
N HIS A 17 14.80 -8.96 -4.26
CA HIS A 17 14.03 -8.88 -3.02
C HIS A 17 12.90 -7.84 -3.10
N TYR A 18 13.08 -6.76 -3.88
CA TYR A 18 12.02 -5.77 -4.06
C TYR A 18 10.79 -6.37 -4.73
N PHE A 19 10.93 -7.36 -5.62
CA PHE A 19 9.77 -8.00 -6.25
C PHE A 19 9.01 -8.90 -5.25
N ASP A 20 9.72 -9.59 -4.36
CA ASP A 20 9.10 -10.38 -3.30
C ASP A 20 8.30 -9.48 -2.35
N GLU A 21 8.89 -8.36 -1.91
CA GLU A 21 8.19 -7.41 -1.04
C GLU A 21 7.05 -6.69 -1.76
N MET A 22 7.28 -6.23 -3.00
CA MET A 22 6.30 -5.53 -3.83
C MET A 22 5.09 -6.42 -4.11
N SER A 23 5.30 -7.70 -4.43
CA SER A 23 4.20 -8.64 -4.69
C SER A 23 3.32 -8.85 -3.45
N GLN A 24 3.93 -8.94 -2.25
CA GLN A 24 3.19 -9.04 -0.99
C GLN A 24 2.36 -7.77 -0.75
N VAL A 25 2.99 -6.59 -0.85
CA VAL A 25 2.31 -5.31 -0.67
C VAL A 25 1.16 -5.16 -1.66
N HIS A 26 1.38 -5.50 -2.93
CA HIS A 26 0.36 -5.48 -3.97
C HIS A 26 -0.84 -6.37 -3.63
N MET A 27 -0.59 -7.62 -3.20
CA MET A 27 -1.65 -8.56 -2.81
C MET A 27 -2.48 -8.05 -1.63
N TYR A 28 -1.84 -7.50 -0.61
CA TYR A 28 -2.56 -6.90 0.52
C TYR A 28 -3.35 -5.65 0.10
N THR A 29 -2.78 -4.82 -0.75
CA THR A 29 -3.46 -3.62 -1.28
C THR A 29 -4.71 -4.02 -2.04
N LYS A 30 -4.62 -4.98 -2.97
CA LYS A 30 -5.77 -5.49 -3.72
C LYS A 30 -6.83 -6.11 -2.81
N HIS A 31 -6.43 -6.89 -1.82
CA HIS A 31 -7.34 -7.49 -0.86
C HIS A 31 -8.16 -6.44 -0.11
N TYR A 32 -7.50 -5.45 0.49
CA TYR A 32 -8.20 -4.40 1.25
C TYR A 32 -8.97 -3.45 0.35
N LEU A 33 -8.51 -3.17 -0.87
CA LEU A 33 -9.24 -2.35 -1.82
C LEU A 33 -10.58 -3.00 -2.18
N LEU A 34 -10.60 -4.29 -2.51
CA LEU A 34 -11.83 -5.03 -2.83
C LEU A 34 -12.81 -5.05 -1.66
N ILE A 35 -12.32 -5.32 -0.45
CA ILE A 35 -13.17 -5.26 0.75
C ILE A 35 -13.74 -3.85 0.92
N SER A 36 -12.91 -2.82 0.74
CA SER A 36 -13.34 -1.42 0.87
C SER A 36 -14.42 -1.05 -0.14
N GLU A 37 -14.32 -1.53 -1.38
CA GLU A 37 -15.34 -1.34 -2.43
C GLU A 37 -16.65 -2.07 -2.11
N GLU A 38 -16.59 -3.29 -1.58
CA GLU A 38 -17.78 -4.07 -1.19
C GLU A 38 -18.57 -3.35 -0.09
N ILE A 39 -17.86 -2.76 0.87
CA ILE A 39 -18.50 -2.08 2.01
C ILE A 39 -18.75 -0.60 1.78
N SER A 40 -18.17 0.05 0.77
CA SER A 40 -18.39 1.49 0.55
C SER A 40 -19.82 1.75 0.09
N GLU A 41 -20.42 2.83 0.61
CA GLU A 41 -21.73 3.27 0.11
C GLU A 41 -21.60 3.63 -1.37
N ASP A 42 -22.60 3.23 -2.17
CA ASP A 42 -22.69 3.45 -3.62
C ASP A 42 -21.63 2.74 -4.48
N GLY A 43 -20.83 1.82 -3.93
CA GLY A 43 -19.81 1.09 -4.69
C GLY A 43 -18.74 2.00 -5.29
N ILE A 44 -18.43 3.11 -4.61
CA ILE A 44 -17.46 4.10 -5.07
C ILE A 44 -16.07 3.48 -5.04
N THR A 45 -15.43 3.37 -6.21
CA THR A 45 -14.03 2.96 -6.32
C THR A 45 -13.10 4.11 -5.96
N PHE A 46 -12.18 3.87 -5.03
CA PHE A 46 -11.10 4.79 -4.74
C PHE A 46 -9.98 4.63 -5.79
N LEU A 47 -9.92 5.60 -6.72
CA LEU A 47 -9.04 5.51 -7.89
C LEU A 47 -7.55 5.70 -7.59
N GLN A 48 -7.21 6.29 -6.45
CA GLN A 48 -5.84 6.68 -6.14
C GLN A 48 -4.88 5.46 -6.05
N PRO A 49 -5.22 4.36 -5.34
CA PRO A 49 -4.43 3.12 -5.37
C PRO A 49 -4.23 2.54 -6.78
N LEU A 50 -5.25 2.60 -7.64
CA LEU A 50 -5.16 2.11 -9.02
C LEU A 50 -4.18 2.94 -9.86
N LYS A 51 -4.19 4.26 -9.68
CA LYS A 51 -3.24 5.17 -10.31
C LYS A 51 -1.81 4.85 -9.84
N GLU A 52 -1.60 4.63 -8.56
CA GLU A 52 -0.26 4.28 -8.03
C GLU A 52 0.22 2.91 -8.55
N HIS A 53 -0.65 1.89 -8.66
CA HIS A 53 -0.30 0.61 -9.32
C HIS A 53 0.12 0.80 -10.79
N ARG A 54 -0.59 1.66 -11.53
CA ARG A 54 -0.21 2.00 -12.91
C ARG A 54 1.16 2.67 -12.95
N ASP A 55 1.40 3.66 -12.08
CA ASP A 55 2.68 4.36 -12.04
C ASP A 55 3.84 3.40 -11.66
N ALA A 56 3.58 2.40 -10.79
CA ALA A 56 4.53 1.33 -10.50
C ALA A 56 4.84 0.48 -11.73
N TYR A 57 3.79 0.05 -12.46
CA TYR A 57 3.94 -0.69 -13.72
C TYR A 57 4.74 0.08 -14.77
N ASP A 58 4.49 1.39 -14.93
CA ASP A 58 5.24 2.24 -15.86
C ASP A 58 6.74 2.27 -15.50
N HIS A 59 7.08 2.30 -14.22
CA HIS A 59 8.47 2.21 -13.77
C HIS A 59 9.12 0.87 -14.12
N LEU A 60 8.40 -0.25 -13.97
CA LEU A 60 8.90 -1.56 -14.40
C LEU A 60 9.09 -1.62 -15.92
N MET A 61 8.14 -1.09 -16.70
CA MET A 61 8.24 -1.05 -18.16
C MET A 61 9.45 -0.25 -18.64
N ARG A 62 9.85 0.82 -17.92
CA ARG A 62 11.08 1.57 -18.23
C ARG A 62 12.34 0.71 -18.09
N VAL A 63 12.35 -0.29 -17.21
CA VAL A 63 13.46 -1.24 -17.08
C VAL A 63 13.51 -2.17 -18.29
N PHE A 64 12.37 -2.75 -18.68
CA PHE A 64 12.31 -3.62 -19.87
C PHE A 64 12.62 -2.87 -21.18
N ALA A 65 12.35 -1.56 -21.22
CA ALA A 65 12.72 -0.70 -22.33
C ALA A 65 14.24 -0.38 -22.42
N LEU A 66 15.07 -0.84 -21.48
CA LEU A 66 16.52 -0.67 -21.55
C LEU A 66 17.14 -1.29 -22.80
N SER A 67 16.55 -2.36 -23.33
CA SER A 67 16.98 -2.98 -24.60
C SER A 67 16.91 -2.03 -25.81
N MET A 68 16.12 -0.95 -25.71
CA MET A 68 15.93 0.07 -26.74
C MET A 68 16.76 1.34 -26.48
N LYS A 69 17.64 1.33 -25.47
CA LYS A 69 18.42 2.50 -25.03
C LYS A 69 19.92 2.21 -25.11
N ASP A 70 20.71 3.25 -25.36
CA ASP A 70 22.18 3.21 -25.25
C ASP A 70 22.61 3.33 -23.79
N ARG A 71 22.30 2.31 -22.97
CA ARG A 71 22.80 2.17 -21.60
C ARG A 71 23.27 0.74 -21.39
N GLU A 72 24.49 0.56 -20.89
CA GLU A 72 25.08 -0.76 -20.68
C GLU A 72 25.87 -0.82 -19.37
N GLY A 73 26.19 -2.05 -18.94
CA GLY A 73 26.97 -2.32 -17.73
C GLY A 73 26.38 -1.68 -16.47
N ALA A 74 27.25 -1.08 -15.66
CA ALA A 74 26.87 -0.53 -14.35
C ALA A 74 25.82 0.60 -14.43
N GLU A 75 25.76 1.34 -15.54
CA GLU A 75 24.76 2.41 -15.70
C GLU A 75 23.35 1.83 -15.89
N ALA A 76 23.24 0.77 -16.70
CA ALA A 76 21.98 0.06 -16.91
C ALA A 76 21.46 -0.57 -15.61
N GLU A 77 22.35 -1.18 -14.82
CA GLU A 77 22.02 -1.80 -13.54
C GLU A 77 21.51 -0.77 -12.53
N LYS A 78 22.22 0.35 -12.39
CA LYS A 78 21.78 1.45 -11.53
C LYS A 78 20.42 1.99 -11.96
N TYR A 79 20.21 2.18 -13.26
CA TYR A 79 18.93 2.63 -13.80
C TYR A 79 17.79 1.64 -13.51
N ALA A 80 18.07 0.33 -13.63
CA ALA A 80 17.11 -0.71 -13.29
C ALA A 80 16.74 -0.67 -11.81
N LEU A 81 17.73 -0.64 -10.92
CA LEU A 81 17.52 -0.56 -9.47
C LEU A 81 16.73 0.69 -9.07
N ASP A 82 17.07 1.86 -9.63
CA ASP A 82 16.37 3.12 -9.33
C ASP A 82 14.89 3.08 -9.75
N ASN A 83 14.57 2.43 -10.88
CA ASN A 83 13.18 2.29 -11.31
C ASN A 83 12.43 1.23 -10.51
N VAL A 84 13.06 0.10 -10.14
CA VAL A 84 12.45 -0.90 -9.26
C VAL A 84 12.13 -0.31 -7.89
N LYS A 85 13.04 0.48 -7.30
CA LYS A 85 12.78 1.22 -6.05
C LYS A 85 11.61 2.18 -6.16
N LYS A 86 11.49 2.89 -7.29
CA LYS A 86 10.36 3.79 -7.54
C LYS A 86 9.05 3.02 -7.68
N ALA A 87 9.04 1.91 -8.43
CA ALA A 87 7.88 1.04 -8.54
C ALA A 87 7.42 0.54 -7.16
N PHE A 88 8.37 0.12 -6.32
CA PHE A 88 8.05 -0.30 -4.96
C PHE A 88 7.49 0.83 -4.09
N GLY A 89 8.02 2.05 -4.24
CA GLY A 89 7.49 3.23 -3.55
C GLY A 89 6.04 3.53 -3.92
N HIS A 90 5.66 3.34 -5.19
CA HIS A 90 4.28 3.48 -5.65
C HIS A 90 3.36 2.39 -5.07
N GLU A 91 3.81 1.13 -5.03
CA GLU A 91 3.05 0.03 -4.40
C GLU A 91 2.82 0.28 -2.90
N TYR A 92 3.83 0.79 -2.18
CA TYR A 92 3.64 1.21 -0.79
C TYR A 92 2.66 2.37 -0.63
N ARG A 93 2.68 3.36 -1.55
CA ARG A 93 1.71 4.45 -1.51
C ARG A 93 0.30 3.93 -1.75
N ALA A 94 0.11 3.05 -2.74
CA ALA A 94 -1.16 2.40 -3.02
C ALA A 94 -1.70 1.67 -1.77
N PHE A 95 -0.83 0.93 -1.06
CA PHE A 95 -1.21 0.25 0.17
C PHE A 95 -1.68 1.21 1.26
N PHE A 96 -0.91 2.26 1.55
CA PHE A 96 -1.25 3.19 2.63
C PHE A 96 -2.47 4.04 2.29
N ASP A 97 -2.62 4.50 1.05
CA ASP A 97 -3.83 5.16 0.57
C ASP A 97 -5.05 4.24 0.77
N THR A 98 -4.93 2.95 0.42
CA THR A 98 -5.99 1.95 0.62
C THR A 98 -6.29 1.72 2.10
N ALA A 99 -5.28 1.56 2.95
CA ALA A 99 -5.46 1.34 4.38
C ALA A 99 -6.14 2.53 5.07
N ASP A 100 -5.75 3.76 4.72
CA ASP A 100 -6.36 4.98 5.24
C ASP A 100 -7.83 5.08 4.83
N TRP A 101 -8.14 4.78 3.57
CA TRP A 101 -9.51 4.77 3.07
C TRP A 101 -10.36 3.66 3.71
N PHE A 102 -9.84 2.44 3.77
CA PHE A 102 -10.52 1.30 4.39
C PHE A 102 -10.85 1.58 5.85
N THR A 103 -9.87 2.07 6.62
CA THR A 103 -10.09 2.40 8.04
C THR A 103 -11.06 3.55 8.22
N TYR A 104 -11.08 4.52 7.30
CA TYR A 104 -12.08 5.57 7.29
C TYR A 104 -13.49 5.00 7.11
N ILE A 105 -13.71 4.15 6.12
CA ILE A 105 -15.02 3.53 5.86
C ILE A 105 -15.49 2.73 7.08
N CYS A 106 -14.65 1.83 7.60
CA CYS A 106 -14.99 1.03 8.78
C CYS A 106 -15.38 1.89 9.99
N ARG A 107 -14.62 2.95 10.28
CA ARG A 107 -14.93 3.85 11.40
C ARG A 107 -16.21 4.65 11.18
N LYS A 108 -16.51 5.06 9.95
CA LYS A 108 -17.77 5.74 9.61
C LYS A 108 -18.96 4.83 9.94
N TYR A 109 -18.96 3.60 9.42
CA TYR A 109 -20.04 2.63 9.68
C TYR A 109 -20.20 2.29 11.15
N ILE A 110 -19.10 2.04 11.88
CA ILE A 110 -19.17 1.76 13.31
C ILE A 110 -19.84 2.92 14.06
N ARG A 111 -19.49 4.18 13.72
CA ARG A 111 -20.09 5.36 14.37
C ARG A 111 -21.57 5.51 14.03
N GLU A 112 -21.95 5.29 12.78
CA GLU A 112 -23.35 5.35 12.35
C GLU A 112 -24.19 4.26 13.03
N GLU A 113 -23.68 3.02 13.09
CA GLU A 113 -24.36 1.90 13.76
C GLU A 113 -24.55 2.17 15.26
N LEU A 114 -23.51 2.70 15.93
CA LEU A 114 -23.55 3.02 17.36
C LEU A 114 -24.27 4.34 17.68
N SER A 115 -24.63 5.15 16.69
CA SER A 115 -25.42 6.37 16.90
C SER A 115 -26.85 6.04 17.37
N PHE A 116 -27.36 4.86 17.02
CA PHE A 116 -28.65 4.36 17.47
C PHE A 116 -28.55 3.83 18.90
N ARG A 117 -29.16 4.56 19.85
CA ARG A 117 -29.08 4.26 21.29
C ARG A 117 -29.45 2.82 21.66
N ALA A 118 -30.48 2.26 21.01
CA ALA A 118 -30.90 0.88 21.25
C ALA A 118 -29.83 -0.14 20.81
N LYS A 119 -29.21 0.10 19.65
CA LYS A 119 -28.11 -0.74 19.14
C LYS A 119 -26.89 -0.62 20.06
N LYS A 120 -26.46 0.61 20.39
CA LYS A 120 -25.34 0.86 21.31
C LYS A 120 -25.51 0.11 22.63
N LYS A 121 -26.69 0.23 23.27
CA LYS A 121 -26.99 -0.45 24.53
C LYS A 121 -26.89 -1.98 24.39
N LYS A 122 -27.33 -2.55 23.26
CA LYS A 122 -27.18 -3.98 22.98
C LYS A 122 -25.71 -4.39 22.91
N TYR A 123 -24.86 -3.61 22.22
CA TYR A 123 -23.42 -3.88 22.16
C TYR A 123 -22.76 -3.81 23.55
N GLU A 124 -23.03 -2.75 24.32
CA GLU A 124 -22.52 -2.59 25.70
C GLU A 124 -22.90 -3.75 26.63
N GLN A 125 -24.08 -4.35 26.43
CA GLN A 125 -24.55 -5.50 27.22
C GLN A 125 -24.01 -6.85 26.72
N THR A 126 -23.69 -6.95 25.43
CA THR A 126 -23.27 -8.21 24.80
C THR A 126 -21.76 -8.41 24.89
N TYR A 127 -20.98 -7.33 24.75
CA TYR A 127 -19.52 -7.38 24.68
C TYR A 127 -18.91 -6.73 25.92
N ALA A 128 -18.24 -7.54 26.75
CA ALA A 128 -17.64 -7.09 28.02
C ALA A 128 -16.48 -6.10 27.81
N ASP A 129 -15.84 -6.14 26.63
CA ASP A 129 -14.70 -5.32 26.21
C ASP A 129 -15.11 -4.08 25.39
N PHE A 130 -16.41 -3.76 25.31
CA PHE A 130 -16.92 -2.69 24.45
C PHE A 130 -16.19 -1.35 24.61
N GLU A 131 -15.98 -0.89 25.85
CA GLU A 131 -15.30 0.39 26.11
C GLU A 131 -13.79 0.34 25.82
N GLU A 132 -13.15 -0.81 26.00
CA GLU A 132 -11.74 -1.01 25.63
C GLU A 132 -11.57 -0.93 24.10
N VAL A 133 -12.36 -1.70 23.36
CA VAL A 133 -12.34 -1.71 21.89
C VAL A 133 -12.67 -0.33 21.32
N LYS A 134 -13.67 0.36 21.89
CA LYS A 134 -14.03 1.73 21.50
C LYS A 134 -12.88 2.72 21.74
N THR A 135 -12.17 2.59 22.86
CA THR A 135 -11.00 3.43 23.17
C THR A 135 -9.89 3.14 22.17
N PHE A 136 -9.55 1.86 21.97
CA PHE A 136 -8.54 1.42 21.01
C PHE A 136 -8.81 1.94 19.59
N LEU A 137 -10.04 1.82 19.08
CA LEU A 137 -10.41 2.30 17.74
C LEU A 137 -10.18 3.82 17.56
N ASN A 138 -10.30 4.61 18.63
CA ASN A 138 -10.01 6.05 18.61
C ASN A 138 -8.51 6.34 18.74
N GLU A 139 -7.73 5.42 19.31
CA GLU A 139 -6.27 5.54 19.47
C GLU A 139 -5.49 5.10 18.23
N VAL A 140 -6.03 4.14 17.44
CA VAL A 140 -5.40 3.60 16.22
C VAL A 140 -4.82 4.67 15.28
N PRO A 141 -5.51 5.79 14.96
CA PRO A 141 -4.93 6.85 14.12
C PRO A 141 -3.64 7.45 14.70
N PHE A 142 -3.57 7.61 16.02
CA PHE A 142 -2.39 8.18 16.70
C PHE A 142 -1.24 7.19 16.79
N LEU A 143 -1.55 5.91 17.03
CA LEU A 143 -0.57 4.82 16.96
C LEU A 143 0.05 4.76 15.56
N TYR A 144 -0.77 4.84 14.52
CA TYR A 144 -0.31 4.85 13.14
C TYR A 144 0.57 6.06 12.81
N LEU A 145 0.21 7.27 13.26
CA LEU A 145 1.05 8.47 13.10
C LEU A 145 2.43 8.31 13.75
N SER A 146 2.51 7.60 14.89
CA SER A 146 3.79 7.36 15.58
C SER A 146 4.69 6.39 14.80
N ILE A 147 4.10 5.40 14.13
CA ILE A 147 4.81 4.44 13.26
C ILE A 147 5.18 5.10 11.94
N GLY A 148 4.27 5.88 11.35
CA GLY A 148 4.46 6.66 10.13
C GLY A 148 5.61 7.65 10.25
N LYS A 149 5.77 8.35 11.39
CA LYS A 149 6.94 9.21 11.64
C LYS A 149 8.27 8.45 11.68
N LYS A 150 8.28 7.20 12.18
CA LYS A 150 9.47 6.33 12.17
C LYS A 150 9.76 5.72 10.80
N LYS A 151 8.75 5.37 10.01
CA LYS A 151 8.93 4.78 8.67
C LYS A 151 9.13 5.83 7.57
N MET A 152 8.48 7.01 7.64
CA MET A 152 8.74 8.12 6.71
C MET A 152 10.11 8.75 6.89
N SER A 153 10.65 8.82 8.11
CA SER A 153 12.04 9.25 8.26
C SER A 153 13.02 8.25 7.62
N VAL A 154 12.74 6.94 7.70
CA VAL A 154 13.56 5.90 7.07
C VAL A 154 13.40 5.88 5.53
N ILE A 155 12.20 6.14 5.03
CA ILE A 155 11.90 6.17 3.59
C ILE A 155 12.40 7.48 2.95
N MET A 156 12.18 8.64 3.58
CA MET A 156 12.72 9.94 3.10
C MET A 156 14.24 10.04 3.24
N ASN A 157 14.86 9.39 4.24
CA ASN A 157 16.33 9.33 4.33
C ASN A 157 16.97 8.32 3.37
N ARG A 158 16.17 7.59 2.58
CA ARG A 158 16.64 6.63 1.56
C ARG A 158 16.38 7.09 0.12
N PHE A 159 15.86 8.31 -0.06
CA PHE A 159 15.70 8.98 -1.35
C PHE A 159 16.62 10.19 -1.45
#